data_AF-A0A947CRL6-F1
#
_entry.id   AF-A0A947CRL6-F1
#
_cell.length_a   1.000
_cell.length_b   1.000
_cell.length_c   1.000
_cell.angle_alpha   90.00
_cell.angle_beta   90.00
_cell.angle_gamma   90.00
#
_symmetry.space_group_name_H-M   'P 1'
#
loop_
_entity.id
_entity.type
_entity.pdbx_description
1 polymer ?
#
loop_
_entity_poly.entity_id
_entity_poly.type
_entity_poly.pdbx_seq_one_letter_code
_entity_poly.pdbx_strand_id
1 'polypeptide(L)' 'AGAPRLYDLAADPGEKRNVAGKYPVAERLLADAYWQMRAYNKEWRKWKWGNAANVRPAYAESFGE' A
#
# COMPACT_ATOMS: atom_id res chain seq x y z
N ALA A 1 5.51 -1.75 -16.31
CA ALA A 1 4.68 -1.77 -15.09
C ALA A 1 3.27 -2.21 -15.50
N GLY A 2 2.60 -3.07 -14.72
CA GLY A 2 1.22 -3.49 -15.00
C GLY A 2 0.21 -2.44 -14.55
N ALA A 3 -1.01 -2.49 -15.11
CA ALA A 3 -2.11 -1.63 -14.67
C ALA A 3 -2.46 -1.91 -13.19
N PRO A 4 -2.77 -0.87 -12.39
CA PRO A 4 -3.18 -1.03 -11.00
C PRO A 4 -4.46 -1.87 -10.90
N ARG A 5 -4.57 -2.63 -9.82
CA ARG A 5 -5.74 -3.47 -9.51
C ARG A 5 -6.22 -3.14 -8.12
N LEU A 6 -7.52 -3.20 -7.92
CA LEU A 6 -8.17 -2.98 -6.63
C LEU A 6 -9.07 -4.18 -6.34
N TYR A 7 -9.03 -4.69 -5.12
CA TYR A 7 -9.81 -5.85 -4.67
C TYR A 7 -10.51 -5.51 -3.36
N ASP A 8 -11.74 -5.99 -3.21
CA ASP A 8 -12.49 -5.90 -1.96
C ASP A 8 -12.30 -7.23 -1.20
N LEU A 9 -11.43 -7.24 -0.20
CA LEU A 9 -11.09 -8.45 0.53
C LEU A 9 -12.22 -8.96 1.43
N ALA A 10 -13.19 -8.12 1.79
CA ALA A 10 -14.33 -8.56 2.58
C ALA A 10 -15.29 -9.40 1.73
N ALA A 11 -15.51 -9.00 0.48
CA ALA A 11 -16.38 -9.72 -0.46
C ALA A 11 -15.63 -10.77 -1.31
N ASP A 12 -14.32 -10.60 -1.50
CA ASP A 12 -13.47 -11.44 -2.34
C ASP A 12 -12.07 -11.64 -1.71
N PRO A 13 -11.97 -12.48 -0.66
CA PRO A 13 -10.69 -12.76 0.02
C PRO A 13 -9.62 -13.38 -0.88
N GLY A 14 -10.02 -13.93 -2.04
CA GLY A 14 -9.11 -14.57 -2.99
C GLY A 14 -8.65 -13.65 -4.13
N GLU A 15 -9.00 -12.35 -4.10
CA GLU A 15 -8.58 -11.35 -5.08
C GLU A 15 -8.88 -11.76 -6.55
N LYS A 16 -10.01 -12.43 -6.77
CA LYS A 16 -10.41 -12.95 -8.10
C LYS A 16 -11.03 -11.86 -8.98
N ARG A 17 -11.64 -10.84 -8.37
CA ARG A 17 -12.43 -9.81 -9.06
C ARG A 17 -11.79 -8.44 -8.89
N ASN A 18 -11.08 -8.01 -9.93
CA ASN A 18 -10.59 -6.63 -10.00
C ASN A 18 -11.76 -5.64 -10.10
N VAL A 19 -11.77 -4.65 -9.21
CA VAL A 19 -12.76 -3.57 -9.14
C VAL A 19 -12.14 -2.18 -9.36
N ALA A 20 -10.92 -2.11 -9.89
CA ALA A 20 -10.30 -0.84 -10.31
C ALA A 20 -11.23 -0.06 -11.26
N GLY A 21 -11.25 1.27 -11.12
CA GLY A 21 -12.15 2.16 -11.85
C GLY A 21 -13.61 2.17 -11.38
N LYS A 22 -14.04 1.20 -10.54
CA LYS A 22 -15.40 1.19 -9.97
C LYS A 22 -15.52 1.97 -8.66
N TYR A 23 -14.42 2.12 -7.93
CA TYR A 23 -14.37 2.78 -6.62
C TYR A 23 -13.30 3.89 -6.62
N PRO A 24 -13.52 5.01 -7.33
CA PRO A 24 -12.49 6.01 -7.56
C PRO A 24 -11.95 6.67 -6.27
N VAL A 25 -12.78 6.79 -5.23
CA VAL A 25 -12.35 7.33 -3.93
C VAL A 25 -11.42 6.35 -3.21
N ALA A 26 -11.80 5.07 -3.13
CA ALA A 26 -10.96 4.04 -2.50
C ALA A 26 -9.64 3.87 -3.25
N GLU A 27 -9.70 3.87 -4.59
CA GLU A 27 -8.51 3.79 -5.43
C GLU A 27 -7.58 4.99 -5.20
N ARG A 28 -8.13 6.21 -5.10
CA ARG A 28 -7.34 7.40 -4.81
C ARG A 28 -6.73 7.38 -3.41
N LEU A 29 -7.47 6.95 -2.39
CA LEU A 29 -6.95 6.84 -1.02
C LEU A 29 -5.72 5.92 -0.96
N LEU A 30 -5.78 4.77 -1.64
CA LEU A 30 -4.67 3.82 -1.69
C LEU A 30 -3.51 4.34 -2.56
N ALA A 31 -3.82 4.91 -3.73
CA ALA A 31 -2.81 5.43 -4.65
C ALA A 31 -2.05 6.61 -4.06
N ASP A 32 -2.74 7.55 -3.39
CA ASP A 32 -2.14 8.74 -2.79
C ASP A 32 -1.22 8.32 -1.62
N ALA A 33 -1.66 7.41 -0.75
CA ALA A 33 -0.83 6.88 0.34
C ALA A 33 0.41 6.16 -0.20
N TYR A 34 0.25 5.31 -1.23
CA TYR A 34 1.37 4.62 -1.86
C TYR A 34 2.35 5.60 -2.52
N TRP A 35 1.83 6.64 -3.17
CA TRP A 35 2.64 7.68 -3.80
C TRP A 35 3.44 8.48 -2.78
N GLN A 36 2.82 8.91 -1.68
CA GLN A 36 3.52 9.58 -0.58
C GLN A 36 4.63 8.71 -0.02
N MET A 37 4.36 7.42 0.22
CA MET A 37 5.38 6.48 0.68
C MET A 37 6.56 6.43 -0.30
N ARG A 38 6.30 6.31 -1.62
CA ARG A 38 7.34 6.24 -2.66
C ARG A 38 8.10 7.55 -2.85
N ALA A 39 7.43 8.70 -2.74
CA ALA A 39 8.03 10.01 -2.93
C ALA A 39 9.01 10.36 -1.80
N TYR A 40 8.63 10.07 -0.55
CA TYR A 40 9.42 10.42 0.63
C TYR A 40 10.39 9.31 1.07
N ASN A 41 10.18 8.06 0.62
CA ASN A 41 11.01 6.91 0.98
C ASN A 41 11.57 6.25 -0.27
N LYS A 42 12.38 7.03 -1.00
CA LYS A 42 13.09 6.58 -2.21
C LYS A 42 13.94 5.32 -1.98
N GLU A 43 14.40 5.14 -0.75
CA GLU A 43 15.13 3.96 -0.31
C GLU A 43 14.48 3.38 0.94
N TRP A 44 14.28 2.06 0.92
CA TRP A 44 13.82 1.33 2.09
C TRP A 44 14.93 1.30 3.15
N ARG A 45 14.67 1.94 4.29
CA ARG A 45 15.62 2.02 5.40
C ARG A 45 15.64 0.69 6.17
N LYS A 46 16.25 -0.35 5.60
CA LYS A 46 16.31 -1.71 6.20
C LYS A 46 16.73 -1.70 7.66
N TRP A 47 17.70 -0.86 8.01
CA TRP A 47 18.19 -0.74 9.39
C TRP A 47 17.12 -0.23 10.37
N LYS A 48 16.23 0.65 9.91
CA LYS A 48 15.18 1.28 10.73
C LYS A 48 13.89 0.44 10.73
N TRP A 49 13.46 -0.02 9.56
CA TRP A 49 12.14 -0.65 9.39
C TRP A 49 12.17 -2.17 9.24
N GLY A 50 13.35 -2.82 9.17
CA GLY A 50 13.45 -4.26 8.97
C GLY A 50 13.31 -4.68 7.50
N ASN A 51 12.76 -5.87 7.25
CA ASN A 51 12.46 -6.33 5.89
C ASN A 51 11.03 -5.90 5.53
N ALA A 52 10.74 -5.58 4.26
CA ALA A 52 9.36 -5.27 3.84
C ALA A 52 8.38 -6.42 4.10
N ALA A 53 8.85 -7.68 4.12
CA ALA A 53 8.06 -8.84 4.50
C ALA A 53 7.93 -9.07 6.02
N ASN A 54 8.69 -8.33 6.84
CA ASN A 54 8.68 -8.42 8.30
C ASN A 54 9.16 -7.09 8.92
N VAL A 55 8.23 -6.14 9.03
CA VAL A 55 8.53 -4.76 9.44
C VAL A 55 8.70 -4.64 10.96
N ARG A 56 9.59 -3.74 11.38
CA ARG A 56 9.79 -3.37 12.80
C ARG A 56 8.78 -2.31 13.24
N PRO A 57 8.46 -2.20 14.55
CA PRO A 57 7.53 -1.19 15.06
C PRO A 57 7.85 0.26 14.65
N ALA A 58 9.14 0.60 14.49
CA ALA A 58 9.59 1.91 14.03
C ALA A 58 9.10 2.30 12.61
N TYR A 59 8.51 1.35 11.85
CA TYR A 59 7.78 1.65 10.62
C TYR A 59 6.52 2.47 10.92
N ALA A 60 5.63 1.99 11.80
CA ALA A 60 4.39 2.68 12.15
C ALA A 60 4.66 4.10 12.70
N GLU A 61 5.65 4.25 13.59
CA GLU A 61 6.08 5.55 14.11
C GLU A 61 6.53 6.54 13.03
N SER A 62 7.09 6.04 11.91
CA SER A 62 7.56 6.89 10.82
C SER A 62 6.43 7.38 9.91
N PHE A 63 5.25 6.75 9.98
CA PHE A 63 4.11 7.01 9.10
C PHE A 63 2.83 7.41 9.84
N GLY A 64 2.82 7.41 11.17
CA GLY A 64 1.76 7.99 11.99
C GLY A 64 0.46 7.22 11.97
N GLU A 65 0.51 5.90 12.19
CA GLU A 65 -0.66 5.13 12.62
C GLU A 65 -0.72 4.99 14.15
#